data_AF-A0A937I0F9-F1
#
_entry.id   AF-A0A937I0F9-F1
#
_cell.length_a   1.000
_cell.length_b   1.000
_cell.length_c   1.000
_cell.angle_alpha   90.00
_cell.angle_beta   90.00
_cell.angle_gamma   90.00
#
_symmetry.space_group_name_H-M   'P 1'
#
loop_
_entity.id
_entity.type
_entity.pdbx_description
1 polymer ?
#
loop_
_entity_poly.entity_id
_entity_poly.type
_entity_poly.pdbx_seq_one_letter_code
_entity_poly.pdbx_strand_id
1 'polypeptide(L)'
;MTGTAPVICIDGPSGAGKGTLSQHLATELGWHLLDSGALYRVVGFAGRLASVSLEDSDAVAGIARSLDVDFRPTSDGVSVWLAGEDVTVHLRTEEGGRDASTVAALPAVREALLLRQQELARPPGLIADGRDMGTVVFPQAPLKIFLTASAEARAERRFHQLQGMGESVSLARLLADIEQRDARDQSRIVSPLVPAEDAIVIDSTALSADEVLQAARDLAAARDL
;
A
#
# COMPACT_ATOMS: atom_id res chain seq x y z
N MET A 1 23.30 -21.60 -1.06
CA MET A 1 22.75 -20.68 -0.03
C MET A 1 21.50 -20.07 -0.62
N THR A 2 20.32 -20.57 -0.27
CA THR A 2 19.04 -19.98 -0.70
C THR A 2 18.79 -18.75 0.15
N GLY A 3 19.39 -17.62 -0.23
CA GLY A 3 19.09 -16.35 0.43
C GLY A 3 17.61 -16.04 0.28
N THR A 4 16.97 -15.58 1.36
CA THR A 4 15.66 -14.95 1.29
C THR A 4 15.73 -13.81 0.27
N ALA A 5 14.75 -13.72 -0.62
CA ALA A 5 14.75 -12.71 -1.67
C ALA A 5 14.85 -11.29 -1.06
N PRO A 6 15.67 -10.39 -1.63
CA PRO A 6 15.78 -9.03 -1.13
C PRO A 6 14.42 -8.31 -1.21
N VAL A 7 14.16 -7.45 -0.24
CA VAL A 7 12.92 -6.68 -0.16
C VAL A 7 13.23 -5.18 -0.06
N ILE A 8 12.58 -4.37 -0.89
CA ILE A 8 12.56 -2.92 -0.73
C ILE A 8 11.19 -2.53 -0.19
N CYS A 9 11.15 -1.95 1.01
CA CYS A 9 9.92 -1.45 1.61
C CYS A 9 9.69 0.02 1.23
N ILE A 10 8.47 0.37 0.86
CA ILE A 10 8.04 1.74 0.57
C ILE A 10 6.79 1.99 1.42
N ASP A 11 7.00 2.64 2.58
CA ASP A 11 5.95 3.02 3.50
C ASP A 11 5.62 4.50 3.39
N GLY A 12 4.43 4.90 3.83
CA GLY A 12 4.05 6.32 3.88
C GLY A 12 2.54 6.59 3.75
N PRO A 13 2.12 7.86 3.90
CA PRO A 13 0.71 8.22 3.87
C PRO A 13 0.05 7.99 2.50
N SER A 14 -1.29 8.01 2.49
CA SER A 14 -2.05 7.85 1.24
C SER A 14 -1.81 9.06 0.33
N GLY A 15 -1.64 8.84 -0.97
CA GLY A 15 -1.40 9.92 -1.94
C GLY A 15 0.04 10.42 -2.02
N ALA A 16 0.98 9.87 -1.25
CA ALA A 16 2.39 10.25 -1.29
C ALA A 16 3.14 9.85 -2.59
N GLY A 17 2.52 9.05 -3.46
CA GLY A 17 3.15 8.58 -4.71
C GLY A 17 3.75 7.17 -4.65
N LYS A 18 3.53 6.43 -3.54
CA LYS A 18 4.10 5.09 -3.33
C LYS A 18 3.81 4.12 -4.47
N GLY A 19 2.54 3.97 -4.85
CA GLY A 19 2.16 3.02 -5.91
C GLY A 19 2.89 3.26 -7.23
N THR A 20 3.08 4.53 -7.62
CA THR A 20 3.85 4.90 -8.81
C THR A 20 5.32 4.52 -8.66
N LEU A 21 5.95 4.88 -7.53
CA LEU A 21 7.34 4.54 -7.23
C LEU A 21 7.56 3.02 -7.22
N SER A 22 6.70 2.30 -6.50
CA SER A 22 6.76 0.85 -6.33
C SER A 22 6.63 0.13 -7.67
N GLN A 23 5.70 0.56 -8.53
CA GLN A 23 5.51 0.00 -9.86
C GLN A 23 6.72 0.22 -10.77
N HIS A 24 7.27 1.44 -10.79
CA HIS A 24 8.44 1.75 -11.61
C HIS A 24 9.65 0.93 -11.16
N LEU A 25 9.94 0.89 -9.85
CA LEU A 25 11.05 0.09 -9.32
C LEU A 25 10.89 -1.41 -9.60
N ALA A 26 9.68 -1.96 -9.40
CA ALA A 26 9.42 -3.37 -9.66
C ALA A 26 9.64 -3.71 -11.15
N THR A 27 9.19 -2.83 -12.05
CA THR A 27 9.35 -3.01 -13.49
C THR A 27 10.82 -2.95 -13.91
N GLU A 28 11.59 -2.00 -13.38
CA GLU A 28 13.00 -1.81 -13.75
C GLU A 28 13.92 -2.91 -13.21
N LEU A 29 13.69 -3.34 -11.97
CA LEU A 29 14.47 -4.40 -11.34
C LEU A 29 14.01 -5.80 -11.79
N GLY A 30 12.83 -5.91 -12.42
CA GLY A 30 12.19 -7.19 -12.72
C GLY A 30 11.77 -7.96 -11.47
N TRP A 31 11.44 -7.24 -10.39
CA TRP A 31 11.07 -7.80 -9.10
C TRP A 31 9.55 -7.93 -8.95
N HIS A 32 9.12 -8.74 -7.99
CA HIS A 32 7.70 -8.84 -7.64
C HIS A 32 7.23 -7.55 -6.97
N LEU A 33 5.92 -7.29 -7.03
CA LEU A 33 5.29 -6.14 -6.38
C LEU A 33 4.19 -6.61 -5.44
N LEU A 34 4.24 -6.14 -4.19
CA LEU A 34 3.18 -6.26 -3.19
C LEU A 34 2.57 -4.87 -2.94
N ASP A 35 1.30 -4.71 -3.30
CA ASP A 35 0.46 -3.59 -2.83
C ASP A 35 -0.37 -4.09 -1.64
N SER A 36 0.11 -3.85 -0.42
CA SER A 36 -0.63 -4.23 0.79
C SER A 36 -1.95 -3.46 0.92
N GLY A 37 -2.03 -2.24 0.39
CA GLY A 37 -3.26 -1.45 0.38
C GLY A 37 -4.37 -2.12 -0.44
N ALA A 38 -4.02 -2.68 -1.60
CA ALA A 38 -4.93 -3.46 -2.42
C ALA A 38 -5.42 -4.73 -1.70
N LEU A 39 -4.55 -5.37 -0.91
CA LEU A 39 -4.91 -6.54 -0.08
C LEU A 39 -5.98 -6.19 0.98
N TYR A 40 -5.81 -5.10 1.72
CA TYR A 40 -6.83 -4.67 2.68
C TYR A 40 -8.14 -4.22 1.99
N ARG A 41 -8.05 -3.61 0.80
CA ARG A 41 -9.24 -3.23 0.01
C ARG A 41 -10.05 -4.46 -0.42
N VAL A 42 -9.40 -5.52 -0.89
CA VAL A 42 -10.11 -6.74 -1.30
C VAL A 42 -10.73 -7.47 -0.10
N VAL A 43 -10.09 -7.45 1.07
CA VAL A 43 -10.71 -8.00 2.30
C VAL A 43 -11.99 -7.24 2.66
N GLY A 44 -11.96 -5.91 2.64
CA GLY A 44 -13.15 -5.09 2.88
C GLY A 44 -14.25 -5.35 1.84
N PHE A 45 -13.88 -5.42 0.56
CA PHE A 45 -14.82 -5.75 -0.52
C PHE A 45 -15.44 -7.14 -0.35
N ALA A 46 -14.65 -8.17 -0.04
CA ALA A 46 -15.13 -9.52 0.24
C ALA A 46 -16.05 -9.56 1.46
N GLY A 47 -15.75 -8.78 2.50
CA GLY A 47 -16.64 -8.59 3.67
C GLY A 47 -18.02 -8.08 3.27
N ARG A 48 -18.10 -7.07 2.41
CA ARG A 48 -19.39 -6.56 1.89
C ARG A 48 -20.13 -7.58 1.04
N LEU A 49 -19.45 -8.29 0.15
CA LEU A 49 -20.07 -9.35 -0.66
C LEU A 49 -20.68 -10.44 0.24
N ALA A 50 -20.03 -10.76 1.35
CA ALA A 50 -20.52 -11.71 2.34
C ALA A 50 -21.57 -11.12 3.31
N SER A 51 -21.95 -9.84 3.16
CA SER A 51 -22.83 -9.11 4.09
C SER A 51 -22.36 -9.16 5.55
N VAL A 52 -21.04 -9.21 5.75
CA VAL A 52 -20.40 -9.18 7.07
C VAL A 52 -20.15 -7.74 7.49
N SER A 53 -20.40 -7.43 8.76
CA SER A 53 -19.99 -6.14 9.33
C SER A 53 -18.46 -6.03 9.29
N LEU A 54 -17.92 -4.97 8.70
CA LEU A 54 -16.47 -4.74 8.64
C LEU A 54 -15.84 -4.40 9.99
N GLU A 55 -16.67 -4.22 11.03
CA GLU A 55 -16.23 -4.05 12.42
C GLU A 55 -16.18 -5.38 13.19
N ASP A 56 -16.73 -6.46 12.62
CA ASP A 56 -16.65 -7.79 13.22
C ASP A 56 -15.25 -8.40 12.96
N SER A 57 -14.38 -8.23 13.95
CA SER A 57 -12.98 -8.66 13.89
C SER A 57 -12.81 -10.13 13.50
N ASP A 58 -13.59 -11.03 14.08
CA ASP A 58 -13.40 -12.47 13.88
C ASP A 58 -13.93 -12.91 12.51
N ALA A 59 -15.10 -12.38 12.10
CA ALA A 59 -15.68 -12.67 10.80
C ALA A 59 -14.79 -12.16 9.65
N VAL A 60 -14.30 -10.92 9.74
CA VAL A 60 -13.41 -10.34 8.73
C VAL A 60 -12.06 -11.05 8.70
N ALA A 61 -11.50 -11.43 9.86
CA ALA A 61 -10.27 -12.22 9.91
C ALA A 61 -10.45 -13.62 9.29
N GLY A 62 -11.65 -14.22 9.41
CA GLY A 62 -12.02 -15.44 8.72
C GLY A 62 -11.92 -15.30 7.20
N ILE A 63 -12.51 -14.23 6.66
CA ILE A 63 -12.46 -13.88 5.23
C ILE A 63 -11.01 -13.67 4.78
N ALA A 64 -10.21 -12.93 5.56
CA ALA A 64 -8.81 -12.66 5.25
C ALA A 64 -7.97 -13.96 5.14
N ARG A 65 -8.22 -14.94 6.02
CA ARG A 65 -7.53 -16.25 5.99
C ARG A 65 -7.90 -17.10 4.77
N SER A 66 -9.17 -17.06 4.35
CA SER A 66 -9.66 -17.88 3.23
C SER A 66 -9.66 -17.14 1.89
N LEU A 67 -9.02 -15.98 1.81
CA LEU A 67 -9.13 -15.11 0.65
C LEU A 67 -8.47 -15.77 -0.58
N ASP A 68 -9.25 -15.99 -1.64
CA ASP A 68 -8.72 -16.43 -2.93
C ASP A 68 -8.39 -15.21 -3.80
N VAL A 69 -7.23 -14.61 -3.56
CA VAL A 69 -6.77 -13.39 -4.26
C VAL A 69 -5.48 -13.62 -5.01
N ASP A 70 -5.47 -13.15 -6.26
CA ASP A 70 -4.29 -13.01 -7.10
C ASP A 70 -4.01 -11.53 -7.43
N PHE A 71 -2.73 -11.15 -7.35
CA PHE A 71 -2.23 -9.85 -7.78
C PHE A 71 -1.44 -10.04 -9.07
N ARG A 72 -1.86 -9.39 -10.16
CA ARG A 72 -1.21 -9.50 -11.47
C ARG A 72 -0.67 -8.13 -11.91
N PRO A 73 0.63 -7.99 -12.15
CA PRO A 73 1.21 -6.75 -12.67
C PRO A 73 0.57 -6.36 -14.00
N THR A 74 0.33 -5.06 -14.18
CA THR A 74 -0.13 -4.44 -15.42
C THR A 74 0.71 -3.20 -15.73
N SER A 75 0.50 -2.59 -16.91
CA SER A 75 1.11 -1.30 -17.25
C SER A 75 0.72 -0.18 -16.30
N ASP A 76 -0.47 -0.28 -15.68
CA ASP A 76 -1.10 0.77 -14.87
C ASP A 76 -1.14 0.41 -13.37
N GLY A 77 -0.22 -0.46 -12.94
CA GLY A 77 -0.07 -0.91 -11.56
C GLY A 77 -0.33 -2.41 -11.38
N VAL A 78 -1.19 -2.75 -10.42
CA VAL A 78 -1.58 -4.14 -10.12
C VAL A 78 -3.07 -4.31 -10.35
N SER A 79 -3.44 -5.36 -11.09
CA SER A 79 -4.82 -5.86 -11.14
C SER A 79 -5.04 -6.88 -10.03
N VAL A 80 -6.22 -6.83 -9.43
CA VAL A 80 -6.61 -7.64 -8.28
C VAL A 80 -7.75 -8.54 -8.68
N TRP A 81 -7.54 -9.85 -8.55
CA TRP A 81 -8.50 -10.86 -8.93
C TRP A 81 -8.96 -11.60 -7.68
N LEU A 82 -10.27 -11.67 -7.47
CA LEU A 82 -10.89 -12.36 -6.33
C LEU A 82 -11.70 -13.54 -6.87
N ALA A 83 -11.38 -14.76 -6.46
CA ALA A 83 -12.03 -15.99 -6.92
C ALA A 83 -12.12 -16.10 -8.45
N GLY A 84 -11.09 -15.63 -9.16
CA GLY A 84 -11.02 -15.64 -10.62
C GLY A 84 -11.69 -14.47 -11.33
N GLU A 85 -12.30 -13.52 -10.62
CA GLU A 85 -12.92 -12.32 -11.20
C GLU A 85 -12.05 -11.07 -10.98
N ASP A 86 -11.88 -10.24 -12.01
CA ASP A 86 -11.18 -8.96 -11.88
C ASP A 86 -12.03 -7.95 -11.11
N VAL A 87 -11.59 -7.60 -9.90
CA VAL A 87 -12.27 -6.67 -9.00
C VAL A 87 -11.58 -5.31 -8.92
N THR A 88 -10.52 -5.08 -9.72
CA THR A 88 -9.62 -3.92 -9.61
C THR A 88 -10.36 -2.59 -9.55
N VAL A 89 -11.36 -2.40 -10.41
CA VAL A 89 -12.14 -1.16 -10.50
C VAL A 89 -12.97 -0.90 -9.23
N HIS A 90 -13.50 -1.95 -8.61
CA HIS A 90 -14.30 -1.83 -7.39
C HIS A 90 -13.44 -1.45 -6.18
N LEU A 91 -12.18 -1.87 -6.18
CA LEU A 91 -11.24 -1.58 -5.09
C LEU A 91 -10.69 -0.15 -5.14
N ARG A 92 -10.53 0.44 -6.33
CA ARG A 92 -9.92 1.77 -6.52
C ARG A 92 -10.89 2.95 -6.27
N THR A 93 -11.99 2.71 -5.56
CA THR A 93 -12.99 3.70 -5.16
C THR A 93 -12.66 4.33 -3.80
N GLU A 94 -13.35 5.44 -3.48
CA GLU A 94 -13.34 6.02 -2.13
C GLU A 94 -13.91 5.04 -1.09
N GLU A 95 -14.94 4.28 -1.46
CA GLU A 95 -15.56 3.27 -0.60
C GLU A 95 -14.57 2.15 -0.25
N GLY A 96 -13.87 1.59 -1.25
CA GLY A 96 -12.80 0.62 -1.02
C GLY A 96 -11.68 1.17 -0.13
N GLY A 97 -11.37 2.46 -0.24
CA GLY A 97 -10.39 3.13 0.62
C GLY A 97 -10.81 3.21 2.09
N ARG A 98 -12.09 3.47 2.35
CA ARG A 98 -12.67 3.49 3.71
C ARG A 98 -12.71 2.09 4.31
N ASP A 99 -13.20 1.12 3.55
CA ASP A 99 -13.27 -0.27 3.96
C ASP A 99 -11.90 -0.82 4.36
N ALA A 100 -10.88 -0.60 3.51
CA ALA A 100 -9.51 -0.96 3.82
C ALA A 100 -9.02 -0.31 5.11
N SER A 101 -9.37 0.95 5.35
CA SER A 101 -9.01 1.65 6.58
C SER A 101 -9.64 1.01 7.81
N THR A 102 -10.91 0.62 7.73
CA THR A 102 -11.65 -0.04 8.81
C THR A 102 -11.06 -1.41 9.13
N VAL A 103 -10.92 -2.28 8.13
CA VAL A 103 -10.42 -3.65 8.37
C VAL A 103 -8.94 -3.69 8.76
N ALA A 104 -8.12 -2.74 8.27
CA ALA A 104 -6.70 -2.67 8.63
C ALA A 104 -6.46 -2.22 10.09
N ALA A 105 -7.48 -1.71 10.78
CA ALA A 105 -7.41 -1.36 12.20
C ALA A 105 -7.63 -2.58 13.11
N LEU A 106 -8.09 -3.72 12.57
CA LEU A 106 -8.42 -4.93 13.33
C LEU A 106 -7.18 -5.82 13.48
N PRO A 107 -6.67 -6.07 14.69
CA PRO A 107 -5.44 -6.85 14.89
C PRO A 107 -5.52 -8.26 14.29
N ALA A 108 -6.65 -8.95 14.44
CA ALA A 108 -6.85 -10.30 13.91
C ALA A 108 -6.79 -10.37 12.38
N VAL A 109 -7.20 -9.30 11.69
CA VAL A 109 -7.08 -9.20 10.22
C VAL A 109 -5.63 -9.01 9.83
N ARG A 110 -4.88 -8.17 10.54
CA ARG A 110 -3.44 -7.97 10.27
C ARG A 110 -2.65 -9.25 10.47
N GLU A 111 -2.92 -9.97 11.56
CA GLU A 111 -2.31 -11.26 11.86
C GLU A 111 -2.60 -12.28 10.75
N ALA A 112 -3.86 -12.37 10.31
CA ALA A 112 -4.27 -13.26 9.22
C ALA A 112 -3.55 -12.98 7.89
N LEU A 113 -3.20 -11.72 7.62
CA LEU A 113 -2.56 -11.31 6.37
C LEU A 113 -1.03 -11.27 6.45
N LEU A 114 -0.43 -11.37 7.64
CA LEU A 114 1.01 -11.20 7.83
C LEU A 114 1.82 -12.26 7.07
N LEU A 115 1.53 -13.55 7.30
CA LEU A 115 2.24 -14.64 6.64
C LEU A 115 2.08 -14.57 5.12
N ARG A 116 0.87 -14.27 4.62
CA ARG A 116 0.60 -14.15 3.18
C ARG A 116 1.42 -13.05 2.52
N GLN A 117 1.60 -11.91 3.19
CA GLN A 117 2.45 -10.84 2.68
C GLN A 117 3.92 -11.28 2.64
N GLN A 118 4.39 -11.95 3.68
CA GLN A 118 5.77 -12.44 3.76
C GLN A 118 6.09 -13.51 2.70
N GLU A 119 5.13 -14.39 2.38
CA GLU A 119 5.27 -15.41 1.33
C GLU A 119 5.44 -14.83 -0.09
N LEU A 120 5.11 -13.55 -0.30
CA LEU A 120 5.33 -12.87 -1.58
C LEU A 120 6.80 -12.48 -1.79
N ALA A 121 7.64 -12.51 -0.75
CA ALA A 121 9.07 -12.24 -0.86
C ALA A 121 9.79 -13.43 -1.51
N ARG A 122 9.78 -13.43 -2.85
CA ARG A 122 10.33 -14.50 -3.70
C ARG A 122 11.41 -13.95 -4.64
N PRO A 123 12.39 -14.77 -5.06
CA PRO A 123 13.38 -14.32 -6.04
C PRO A 123 12.71 -13.83 -7.35
N PRO A 124 13.28 -12.82 -8.04
CA PRO A 124 14.58 -12.18 -7.76
C PRO A 124 14.55 -11.16 -6.60
N GLY A 125 13.37 -10.70 -6.19
CA GLY A 125 13.18 -9.77 -5.08
C GLY A 125 11.73 -9.26 -5.02
N LEU A 126 11.43 -8.43 -4.02
CA LEU A 126 10.09 -7.87 -3.80
C LEU A 126 10.16 -6.36 -3.53
N ILE A 127 9.29 -5.60 -4.18
CA ILE A 127 8.94 -4.23 -3.80
C ILE A 127 7.65 -4.31 -2.98
N ALA A 128 7.70 -3.89 -1.71
CA ALA A 128 6.57 -3.93 -0.79
C ALA A 128 6.07 -2.52 -0.48
N ASP A 129 4.89 -2.18 -1.01
CA ASP A 129 4.18 -0.92 -0.78
C ASP A 129 3.20 -1.05 0.39
N GLY A 130 3.31 -0.16 1.38
CA GLY A 130 2.36 -0.15 2.48
C GLY A 130 2.51 0.99 3.48
N ARG A 131 2.28 0.64 4.75
CA ARG A 131 2.31 1.56 5.89
C ARG A 131 3.23 1.11 7.00
N ASP A 132 3.44 -0.20 7.11
CA ASP A 132 4.26 -0.86 8.12
C ASP A 132 5.07 -2.02 7.52
N MET A 133 5.42 -1.92 6.24
CA MET A 133 6.23 -2.93 5.56
C MET A 133 7.61 -3.03 6.19
N GLY A 134 8.29 -1.90 6.41
CA GLY A 134 9.63 -1.85 6.99
C GLY A 134 9.68 -1.97 8.51
N THR A 135 8.56 -1.81 9.22
CA THR A 135 8.48 -1.87 10.69
C THR A 135 7.94 -3.20 11.20
N VAL A 136 6.98 -3.83 10.50
CA VAL A 136 6.27 -5.02 10.97
C VAL A 136 6.39 -6.19 10.01
N VAL A 137 6.13 -6.01 8.71
CA VAL A 137 6.04 -7.13 7.76
C VAL A 137 7.44 -7.66 7.39
N PHE A 138 8.36 -6.76 7.06
CA PHE A 138 9.73 -7.01 6.64
C PHE A 138 10.73 -6.14 7.42
N PRO A 139 10.83 -6.31 8.76
CA PRO A 139 11.73 -5.51 9.59
C PRO A 139 13.22 -5.70 9.24
N GLN A 140 13.56 -6.74 8.48
CA GLN A 140 14.93 -7.04 8.02
C GLN A 140 15.17 -6.62 6.55
N ALA A 141 14.26 -5.85 5.94
CA ALA A 141 14.42 -5.37 4.58
C ALA A 141 15.71 -4.53 4.44
N PRO A 142 16.60 -4.82 3.47
CA PRO A 142 17.86 -4.11 3.28
C PRO A 142 17.69 -2.62 2.90
N LEU A 143 16.54 -2.26 2.31
CA LEU A 143 16.18 -0.89 2.01
C LEU A 143 14.73 -0.62 2.45
N LYS A 144 14.57 0.42 3.28
CA LYS A 144 13.28 0.92 3.74
C LYS A 144 13.21 2.40 3.38
N ILE A 145 12.20 2.76 2.61
CA ILE A 145 11.91 4.12 2.20
C ILE A 145 10.61 4.53 2.88
N PHE A 146 10.61 5.68 3.54
CA PHE A 146 9.39 6.32 4.01
C PHE A 146 9.08 7.52 3.11
N LEU A 147 8.18 7.34 2.15
CA LEU A 147 7.80 8.37 1.19
C LEU A 147 6.66 9.22 1.76
N THR A 148 6.94 10.50 1.98
CA THR A 148 5.97 11.46 2.52
C THR A 148 5.70 12.62 1.56
N ALA A 149 4.67 13.40 1.87
CA ALA A 149 4.36 14.70 1.27
C ALA A 149 3.35 15.45 2.15
N SER A 150 3.28 16.77 2.01
CA SER A 150 2.24 17.58 2.66
C SER A 150 0.83 17.08 2.32
N ALA A 151 -0.13 17.29 3.23
CA ALA A 151 -1.51 16.87 3.01
C ALA A 151 -2.14 17.58 1.80
N GLU A 152 -1.77 18.84 1.60
CA GLU A 152 -2.18 19.68 0.50
C GLU A 152 -1.69 19.12 -0.84
N ALA A 153 -0.39 18.81 -0.97
CA ALA A 153 0.17 18.25 -2.19
C ALA A 153 -0.47 16.90 -2.55
N ARG A 154 -0.76 16.07 -1.53
CA ARG A 154 -1.44 14.78 -1.73
C ARG A 154 -2.91 14.95 -2.13
N ALA A 155 -3.60 15.93 -1.55
CA ALA A 155 -4.97 16.27 -1.91
C ALA A 155 -5.07 16.78 -3.35
N GLU A 156 -4.15 17.66 -3.78
CA GLU A 156 -4.07 18.18 -5.15
C GLU A 156 -3.82 17.07 -6.17
N ARG A 157 -2.85 16.16 -5.91
CA ARG A 157 -2.59 15.00 -6.76
C ARG A 157 -3.83 14.12 -6.90
N ARG A 158 -4.51 13.82 -5.79
CA ARG A 158 -5.73 13.00 -5.80
C ARG A 158 -6.87 13.70 -6.52
N PHE A 159 -7.01 15.01 -6.35
CA PHE A 159 -8.00 15.83 -7.04
C PHE A 159 -7.81 15.76 -8.57
N HIS A 160 -6.59 15.97 -9.06
CA HIS A 160 -6.29 15.86 -10.49
C HIS A 160 -6.52 14.44 -11.04
N GLN A 161 -6.19 13.40 -10.26
CA GLN A 161 -6.46 12.01 -10.65
C GLN A 161 -7.97 11.76 -10.83
N LEU A 162 -8.80 12.20 -9.88
CA LEU A 162 -10.25 12.00 -9.92
C LEU A 162 -10.90 12.85 -11.02
N GLN A 163 -10.43 14.09 -11.24
CA GLN A 163 -10.86 14.90 -12.39
C GLN A 163 -10.55 14.23 -13.72
N GLY A 164 -9.36 13.62 -13.86
CA GLY A 164 -8.98 12.86 -15.06
C GLY A 164 -9.87 11.65 -15.32
N MET A 165 -10.51 11.12 -14.28
CA MET A 165 -11.50 10.03 -14.37
C MET A 165 -12.94 10.53 -14.61
N GLY A 166 -13.15 11.85 -14.72
CA GLY A 166 -14.47 12.46 -14.92
C GLY A 166 -15.29 12.61 -13.63
N GLU A 167 -14.67 12.42 -12.45
CA GLU A 167 -15.34 12.60 -11.17
C GLU A 167 -15.31 14.06 -10.71
N SER A 168 -16.47 14.56 -10.25
CA SER A 168 -16.57 15.89 -9.63
C SER A 168 -16.34 15.79 -8.14
N VAL A 169 -15.20 16.30 -7.68
CA VAL A 169 -14.78 16.23 -6.27
C VAL A 169 -14.38 17.62 -5.76
N SER A 170 -14.38 17.80 -4.44
CA SER A 170 -13.95 19.04 -3.78
C SER A 170 -12.56 18.86 -3.18
N LEU A 171 -11.61 19.72 -3.56
CA LEU A 171 -10.26 19.72 -3.00
C LEU A 171 -10.28 19.88 -1.47
N ALA A 172 -11.13 20.77 -0.95
CA ALA A 172 -11.27 20.98 0.49
C ALA A 172 -11.77 19.73 1.22
N ARG A 173 -12.70 18.99 0.60
CA ARG A 173 -13.19 17.72 1.15
C ARG A 173 -12.11 16.64 1.12
N LEU A 174 -11.38 16.54 0.00
CA LEU A 174 -10.27 15.59 -0.13
C LEU A 174 -9.17 15.84 0.89
N LEU A 175 -8.82 17.12 1.13
CA LEU A 175 -7.85 17.48 2.15
C LEU A 175 -8.30 17.02 3.54
N ALA A 176 -9.54 17.35 3.94
CA ALA A 176 -10.07 16.94 5.23
C ALA A 176 -10.13 15.41 5.39
N ASP A 177 -10.55 14.69 4.34
CA ASP A 177 -10.59 13.23 4.33
C ASP A 177 -9.18 12.61 4.47
N ILE A 178 -8.18 13.23 3.84
CA ILE A 178 -6.77 12.83 3.93
C ILE A 178 -6.23 13.07 5.34
N GLU A 179 -6.42 14.26 5.89
CA GLU A 179 -5.95 14.61 7.24
C GLU A 179 -6.57 13.70 8.30
N GLN A 180 -7.88 13.45 8.21
CA GLN A 180 -8.58 12.55 9.12
C GLN A 180 -8.06 11.11 8.99
N ARG A 181 -7.73 10.67 7.78
CA ARG A 181 -7.14 9.35 7.56
C ARG A 181 -5.73 9.25 8.14
N ASP A 182 -4.89 10.26 7.92
CA ASP A 182 -3.52 10.24 8.43
C ASP A 182 -3.49 10.31 9.96
N ALA A 183 -4.36 11.12 10.57
CA ALA A 183 -4.52 11.15 12.02
C ALA A 183 -4.92 9.78 12.58
N ARG A 184 -5.86 9.09 11.92
CA ARG A 184 -6.25 7.72 12.30
C ARG A 184 -5.11 6.72 12.10
N ASP A 185 -4.38 6.79 10.99
CA ASP A 185 -3.30 5.85 10.66
C ASP A 185 -2.08 6.03 11.58
N GLN A 186 -1.78 7.26 12.01
CA GLN A 186 -0.70 7.56 12.96
C GLN A 186 -1.06 7.23 14.41
N SER A 187 -2.33 7.37 14.80
CA SER A 187 -2.78 7.12 16.18
C SER A 187 -3.16 5.66 16.47
N ARG A 188 -2.98 4.74 15.52
CA ARG A 188 -3.30 3.32 15.73
C ARG A 188 -2.41 2.72 16.81
N ILE A 189 -3.03 1.94 17.70
CA ILE A 189 -2.31 1.18 18.73
C ILE A 189 -1.43 0.09 18.08
N VAL A 190 -1.91 -0.52 17.00
CA VAL A 190 -1.22 -1.59 16.27
C VAL A 190 -0.79 -1.08 14.90
N SER A 191 0.49 -1.27 14.56
CA SER A 191 1.09 -0.84 13.29
C SER A 191 0.80 0.63 12.94
N PRO A 192 1.15 1.59 13.81
CA PRO A 192 1.00 3.00 13.47
C PRO A 192 1.82 3.34 12.23
N LEU A 193 1.33 4.29 11.43
CA LEU A 193 2.07 4.83 10.29
C LEU A 193 3.24 5.67 10.80
N VAL A 194 4.38 5.02 11.02
CA VAL A 194 5.63 5.64 11.43
C VAL A 194 6.78 5.07 10.59
N PRO A 195 7.80 5.89 10.26
CA PRO A 195 9.00 5.37 9.62
C PRO A 195 9.70 4.37 10.55
N ALA A 196 10.30 3.32 9.96
CA ALA A 196 11.27 2.50 10.69
C ALA A 196 12.48 3.34 11.10
N GLU A 197 13.18 2.94 12.17
CA GLU A 197 14.35 3.67 12.68
C GLU A 197 15.46 3.83 11.63
N ASP A 198 15.62 2.83 10.77
CA ASP A 198 16.57 2.77 9.66
C ASP A 198 15.95 3.15 8.29
N ALA A 199 14.71 3.66 8.27
CA ALA A 199 14.08 4.10 7.04
C ALA A 199 14.64 5.44 6.54
N ILE A 200 14.84 5.53 5.23
CA ILE A 200 15.22 6.78 4.57
C ILE A 200 13.95 7.54 4.21
N VAL A 201 13.80 8.74 4.77
CA VAL A 201 12.64 9.59 4.49
C VAL A 201 12.86 10.36 3.18
N ILE A 202 11.92 10.24 2.25
CA ILE A 202 11.87 11.03 1.03
C ILE A 202 10.62 11.92 1.10
N ASP A 203 10.81 13.24 1.17
CA ASP A 203 9.71 14.19 1.06
C ASP A 203 9.47 14.55 -0.41
N SER A 204 8.37 14.04 -0.96
CA SER A 204 7.99 14.26 -2.35
C SER A 204 7.20 15.55 -2.58
N THR A 205 6.99 16.41 -1.58
CA THR A 205 6.11 17.59 -1.67
C THR A 205 6.43 18.46 -2.90
N ALA A 206 7.71 18.74 -3.13
CA ALA A 206 8.19 19.56 -4.23
C ALA A 206 8.92 18.76 -5.32
N LEU A 207 8.89 17.42 -5.25
CA LEU A 207 9.59 16.54 -6.19
C LEU A 207 8.62 15.99 -7.23
N SER A 208 9.11 15.87 -8.46
CA SER A 208 8.46 15.10 -9.52
C SER A 208 8.58 13.60 -9.26
N ALA A 209 7.75 12.80 -9.95
CA ALA A 209 7.81 11.34 -9.85
C ALA A 209 9.19 10.79 -10.31
N ASP A 210 9.80 11.42 -11.31
CA ASP A 210 11.12 11.03 -11.83
C ASP A 210 12.25 11.32 -10.85
N GLU A 211 12.20 12.46 -10.14
CA GLU A 211 13.18 12.79 -9.09
C GLU A 211 13.07 11.83 -7.90
N VAL A 212 11.84 11.50 -7.49
CA VAL A 212 11.60 10.50 -6.43
C VAL A 212 12.11 9.13 -6.84
N LEU A 213 11.83 8.71 -8.08
CA LEU A 213 12.32 7.45 -8.63
C LEU A 213 13.85 7.41 -8.69
N GLN A 214 14.49 8.48 -9.16
CA GLN A 214 15.94 8.55 -9.23
C GLN A 214 16.58 8.45 -7.84
N ALA A 215 16.04 9.17 -6.85
CA ALA A 215 16.52 9.06 -5.47
C ALA A 215 16.41 7.61 -4.95
N ALA A 216 15.29 6.93 -5.21
CA ALA A 216 15.12 5.54 -4.79
C ALA A 216 16.08 4.57 -5.51
N ARG A 217 16.37 4.79 -6.80
CA ARG A 217 17.36 4.02 -7.57
C ARG A 217 18.75 4.16 -6.97
N ASP A 218 19.18 5.38 -6.66
CA ASP A 218 20.50 5.63 -6.10
C ASP A 218 20.67 4.91 -4.74
N LEU A 219 19.60 4.87 -3.95
CA LEU A 219 19.57 4.15 -2.67
C LEU A 219 19.62 2.63 -2.81
N ALA A 220 18.96 2.07 -3.84
CA ALA A 220 18.99 0.65 -4.17
C ALA A 220 20.38 0.25 -4.68
N ALA A 221 20.93 1.01 -5.63
CA ALA A 221 22.26 0.78 -6.20
C ALA A 221 23.37 0.84 -5.14
N ALA A 222 23.29 1.77 -4.18
CA ALA A 222 24.24 1.87 -3.07
C ALA A 222 24.22 0.65 -2.11
N ARG A 223 23.26 -0.27 -2.27
CA ARG A 223 23.08 -1.49 -1.48
C ARG A 223 23.21 -2.76 -2.31
N ASP A 224 23.67 -2.65 -3.56
CA ASP A 224 23.78 -3.76 -4.51
C ASP A 224 22.44 -4.50 -4.74
N LEU A 225 21.33 -3.75 -4.78
CA LEU A 225 19.97 -4.23 -5.04
C LEU A 225 19.55 -4.00 -6.50
#